data_AF-A0A846R840-F1
#
_entry.id   AF-A0A846R840-F1
#
_cell.length_a   1.000
_cell.length_b   1.000
_cell.length_c   1.000
_cell.angle_alpha   90.00
_cell.angle_beta   90.00
_cell.angle_gamma   90.00
#
_symmetry.space_group_name_H-M   'P 1'
#
loop_
_entity.id
_entity.type
_entity.pdbx_description
1 polymer ?
#
loop_
_entity_poly.entity_id
_entity_poly.type
_entity_poly.pdbx_seq_one_letter_code
_entity_poly.pdbx_strand_id
1 'polypeptide(L)'
;MNYKITYLVFFIIFAISNCAFQKTYWEDGRYFVSENEGYDYCKSLWFSLDDTAGGYGLVNCFINIGADENYILLESESESESKSEDEKSPNQYWIIKKINKSDFGLAKENVSGPFLKEEFEIKRTEMGLESILLNVELK
;
A
#
# COMPACT_ATOMS: atom_id res chain seq x y z
N MET A 1 39.78 22.52 -20.48
CA MET A 1 38.53 21.99 -19.90
C MET A 1 38.41 22.58 -18.50
N ASN A 2 37.39 23.40 -18.25
CA ASN A 2 37.25 24.11 -16.97
C ASN A 2 36.94 23.11 -15.85
N TYR A 3 37.94 22.81 -15.03
CA TYR A 3 37.90 21.84 -13.93
C TYR A 3 36.68 22.07 -13.01
N LYS A 4 36.30 23.34 -12.81
CA LYS A 4 35.12 23.75 -12.05
C LYS A 4 33.80 23.18 -12.58
N ILE A 5 33.65 23.06 -13.89
CA ILE A 5 32.45 22.51 -14.53
C ILE A 5 32.42 20.99 -14.33
N THR A 6 33.58 20.33 -14.45
CA THR A 6 33.70 18.88 -14.23
C THR A 6 33.34 18.50 -12.79
N TYR A 7 33.85 19.22 -11.79
CA TYR A 7 33.51 18.96 -10.37
C TYR A 7 32.02 19.19 -10.07
N LEU A 8 31.41 20.22 -10.68
CA LEU A 8 29.99 20.51 -10.49
C LEU A 8 29.10 19.40 -11.06
N VAL A 9 29.46 18.86 -12.24
CA VAL A 9 28.74 17.73 -12.85
C VAL A 9 28.85 16.48 -11.98
N PHE A 10 30.05 16.16 -11.44
CA PHE A 10 30.22 15.03 -10.53
C PHE A 10 29.42 15.19 -9.23
N PHE A 11 29.39 16.40 -8.66
CA PHE A 11 28.62 16.68 -7.45
C PHE A 11 27.11 16.53 -7.68
N ILE A 12 26.60 16.99 -8.84
CA ILE A 12 25.20 16.84 -9.21
C ILE A 12 24.85 15.36 -9.42
N ILE A 13 25.69 14.58 -10.12
CA ILE A 13 25.46 13.15 -10.33
C ILE A 13 25.43 12.41 -8.98
N PHE A 14 26.36 12.73 -8.08
CA PHE A 14 26.44 12.11 -6.74
C PHE A 14 25.28 12.52 -5.82
N ALA A 15 24.78 13.75 -5.96
CA ALA A 15 23.62 14.23 -5.23
C ALA A 15 22.32 13.57 -5.73
N ILE A 16 22.18 13.38 -7.04
CA ILE A 16 21.00 12.71 -7.63
C ILE A 16 21.01 11.21 -7.31
N SER A 17 22.18 10.55 -7.31
CA SER A 17 22.28 9.11 -7.02
C SER A 17 21.94 8.73 -5.58
N ASN A 18 21.99 9.69 -4.63
CA ASN A 18 21.61 9.46 -3.24
C ASN A 18 20.17 9.89 -2.92
N CYS A 19 19.40 10.32 -3.93
CA CYS A 19 17.97 10.54 -3.74
C CYS A 19 17.30 9.16 -3.70
N ALA A 20 17.05 8.65 -2.50
CA ALA A 20 16.32 7.41 -2.29
C ALA A 20 14.87 7.61 -2.76
N PHE A 21 14.60 7.29 -4.03
CA PHE A 21 13.24 7.24 -4.54
C PHE A 21 12.60 5.96 -4.02
N GLN A 22 11.70 6.10 -3.05
CA GLN A 22 10.82 5.00 -2.65
C GLN A 22 9.87 4.71 -3.81
N LYS A 23 9.84 3.47 -4.28
CA LYS A 23 9.01 3.08 -5.43
C LYS A 23 7.54 3.04 -5.00
N THR A 24 6.72 3.83 -5.69
CA THR A 24 5.25 3.79 -5.56
C THR A 24 4.65 2.81 -6.57
N TYR A 25 3.90 1.83 -6.09
CA TYR A 25 3.28 0.79 -6.91
C TYR A 25 1.84 1.12 -7.31
N TRP A 26 1.16 1.88 -6.47
CA TRP A 26 -0.21 2.33 -6.67
C TRP A 26 -0.43 3.59 -5.85
N GLU A 27 -1.26 4.51 -6.34
CA GLU A 27 -1.59 5.75 -5.65
C GLU A 27 -3.02 6.18 -6.00
N ASP A 28 -3.74 6.69 -5.00
CA ASP A 28 -5.06 7.26 -5.13
C ASP A 28 -5.26 8.35 -4.07
N GLY A 29 -5.13 9.60 -4.49
CA GLY A 29 -5.17 10.76 -3.60
C GLY A 29 -4.02 10.72 -2.60
N ARG A 30 -4.33 10.47 -1.32
CA ARG A 30 -3.32 10.35 -0.25
C ARG A 30 -2.94 8.92 0.06
N TYR A 31 -3.61 7.94 -0.53
CA TYR A 31 -3.31 6.55 -0.32
C TYR A 31 -2.27 6.13 -1.32
N PHE A 32 -1.20 5.48 -0.88
CA PHE A 32 -0.16 5.00 -1.78
C PHE A 32 0.40 3.68 -1.29
N VAL A 33 0.92 2.90 -2.23
CA VAL A 33 1.53 1.61 -1.97
C VAL A 33 3.02 1.72 -2.23
N SER A 34 3.81 1.34 -1.24
CA SER A 34 5.26 1.23 -1.37
C SER A 34 5.76 -0.06 -0.72
N GLU A 35 7.04 -0.35 -0.92
CA GLU A 35 7.72 -1.40 -0.17
C GLU A 35 7.70 -1.10 1.33
N ASN A 36 7.46 -2.14 2.12
CA ASN A 36 7.63 -2.08 3.56
C ASN A 36 9.13 -1.95 3.89
N GLU A 37 9.49 -1.01 4.74
CA GLU A 37 10.88 -0.83 5.15
C GLU A 37 11.39 -2.10 5.83
N GLY A 38 12.41 -2.73 5.22
CA GLY A 38 13.01 -3.98 5.71
C GLY A 38 12.51 -5.26 5.06
N TYR A 39 11.49 -5.21 4.17
CA TYR A 39 10.96 -6.38 3.46
C TYR A 39 10.55 -6.03 2.02
N ASP A 40 11.49 -6.15 1.07
CA ASP A 40 11.28 -5.80 -0.35
C ASP A 40 10.12 -6.57 -1.03
N TYR A 41 9.82 -7.78 -0.53
CA TYR A 41 8.72 -8.63 -1.00
C TYR A 41 7.33 -8.23 -0.45
N CYS A 42 7.27 -7.37 0.57
CA CYS A 42 6.03 -6.99 1.23
C CYS A 42 5.64 -5.57 0.80
N LYS A 43 4.50 -5.45 0.11
CA LYS A 43 3.91 -4.14 -0.22
C LYS A 43 2.96 -3.71 0.89
N SER A 44 3.04 -2.44 1.27
CA SER A 44 2.23 -1.87 2.35
C SER A 44 1.48 -0.65 1.86
N LEU A 45 0.25 -0.49 2.36
CA LEU A 45 -0.62 0.62 2.03
C LEU A 45 -0.40 1.69 3.08
N TRP A 46 -0.11 2.90 2.60
CA TRP A 46 0.20 4.05 3.40
C TRP A 46 -0.80 5.16 3.14
N PHE A 47 -1.05 5.95 4.18
CA PHE A 47 -1.74 7.23 4.05
C PHE A 47 -0.73 8.38 4.20
N SER A 48 -0.57 9.18 3.16
CA SER A 48 0.31 10.35 3.14
C SER A 48 -0.18 11.41 4.12
N LEU A 49 0.72 11.84 5.00
CA LEU A 49 0.46 12.89 5.99
C LEU A 49 0.60 14.28 5.39
N ASP A 50 1.59 14.45 4.51
CA ASP A 50 1.99 15.72 3.91
C ASP A 50 2.45 15.48 2.45
N ASP A 51 2.72 16.55 1.70
CA ASP A 51 3.30 16.46 0.35
C ASP A 51 4.78 15.99 0.36
N THR A 52 5.23 15.41 1.48
CA THR A 52 6.56 14.83 1.66
C THR A 52 6.43 13.31 1.77
N ALA A 53 7.53 12.59 1.56
CA ALA A 53 7.60 11.13 1.45
C ALA A 53 7.19 10.34 2.72
N GLY A 54 6.62 10.99 3.75
CA GLY A 54 6.17 10.34 4.98
C GLY A 54 4.72 9.85 4.88
N GLY A 55 4.50 8.59 5.23
CA GLY A 55 3.17 7.98 5.28
C GLY A 55 2.90 7.26 6.60
N TYR A 56 1.62 7.05 6.88
CA TYR A 56 1.15 6.23 7.97
C TYR A 56 0.72 4.86 7.44
N GLY A 57 1.36 3.78 7.92
CA GLY A 57 1.07 2.42 7.47
C GLY A 57 -0.28 1.93 7.96
N LEU A 58 -1.12 1.49 7.03
CA LEU A 58 -2.48 1.00 7.30
C LEU A 58 -2.55 -0.53 7.30
N VAL A 59 -2.10 -1.15 6.21
CA VAL A 59 -2.12 -2.60 6.01
C VAL A 59 -0.82 -3.01 5.34
N ASN A 60 -0.21 -4.08 5.86
CA ASN A 60 1.07 -4.59 5.38
C ASN A 60 0.87 -5.93 4.65
N CYS A 61 1.74 -6.20 3.68
CA CYS A 61 1.88 -7.47 2.98
C CYS A 61 0.60 -7.98 2.33
N PHE A 62 -0.04 -7.12 1.52
CA PHE A 62 -1.17 -7.50 0.68
C PHE A 62 -0.72 -7.69 -0.78
N ILE A 63 -1.48 -8.48 -1.54
CA ILE A 63 -1.15 -8.89 -2.92
C ILE A 63 -2.08 -8.26 -3.95
N ASN A 64 -3.35 -8.00 -3.59
CA ASN A 64 -4.34 -7.42 -4.48
C ASN A 64 -4.96 -6.17 -3.86
N ILE A 65 -5.20 -5.17 -4.70
CA ILE A 65 -5.89 -3.94 -4.34
C ILE A 65 -6.99 -3.62 -5.37
N GLY A 66 -8.09 -3.08 -4.86
CA GLY A 66 -9.19 -2.51 -5.63
C GLY A 66 -9.69 -1.26 -4.94
N ALA A 67 -10.10 -0.24 -5.69
CA ALA A 67 -10.57 1.01 -5.10
C ALA A 67 -11.65 1.69 -5.95
N ASP A 68 -12.48 2.48 -5.29
CA ASP A 68 -13.36 3.48 -5.91
C ASP A 68 -13.15 4.85 -5.25
N GLU A 69 -14.04 5.81 -5.49
CA GLU A 69 -13.92 7.16 -4.92
C GLU A 69 -13.92 7.20 -3.38
N ASN A 70 -14.50 6.20 -2.71
CA ASN A 70 -14.77 6.24 -1.26
C ASN A 70 -14.09 5.12 -0.47
N TYR A 71 -13.70 4.03 -1.13
CA TYR A 71 -13.22 2.81 -0.48
C TYR A 71 -12.02 2.21 -1.18
N ILE A 72 -11.21 1.49 -0.39
CA ILE A 72 -10.12 0.64 -0.84
C ILE A 72 -10.35 -0.76 -0.25
N LEU A 73 -10.24 -1.78 -1.09
CA LEU A 73 -10.31 -3.18 -0.74
C LEU A 73 -8.92 -3.79 -0.91
N LEU A 74 -8.50 -4.62 0.04
CA LEU A 74 -7.22 -5.32 0.00
C LEU A 74 -7.41 -6.81 0.26
N GLU A 75 -6.56 -7.62 -0.35
CA GLU A 75 -6.40 -9.05 -0.06
C GLU A 75 -4.92 -9.35 0.16
N SER A 76 -4.60 -10.07 1.24
CA SER A 76 -3.27 -10.64 1.46
C SER A 76 -3.24 -12.11 1.09
N GLU A 77 -2.08 -12.56 0.65
CA GLU A 77 -1.79 -13.98 0.61
C GLU A 77 -1.51 -14.45 2.04
N SER A 78 -1.96 -15.65 2.37
CA SER A 78 -1.51 -16.29 3.60
C SER A 78 0.01 -16.48 3.57
N GLU A 79 0.69 -16.02 4.62
CA GLU A 79 2.09 -16.34 4.92
C GLU A 79 2.29 -17.85 5.12
N SER A 80 2.42 -18.60 4.02
CA SER A 80 3.07 -19.91 3.98
C SER A 80 3.23 -20.37 2.54
N GLU A 81 4.31 -19.93 1.91
CA GLU A 81 4.87 -20.64 0.75
C GLU A 81 5.55 -21.95 1.17
N SER A 82 5.77 -22.17 2.48
CA SER A 82 6.58 -23.27 3.03
C SER A 82 5.80 -24.32 3.83
N LYS A 83 4.47 -24.21 3.91
CA LYS A 83 3.63 -25.23 4.55
C LYS A 83 2.85 -26.03 3.51
N SER A 84 2.56 -27.29 3.82
CA SER A 84 1.70 -28.16 3.00
C SER A 84 0.36 -27.46 2.71
N GLU A 85 -0.29 -27.80 1.59
CA GLU A 85 -1.60 -27.23 1.19
C GLU A 85 -2.65 -27.26 2.32
N ASP A 86 -2.54 -28.23 3.25
CA ASP A 86 -3.42 -28.39 4.42
C ASP A 86 -3.14 -27.41 5.59
N GLU A 87 -2.04 -26.65 5.56
CA GLU A 87 -1.62 -25.73 6.63
C GLU A 87 -1.51 -24.26 6.18
N LYS A 88 -1.92 -23.96 4.95
CA LYS A 88 -1.97 -22.58 4.46
C LYS A 88 -3.04 -21.83 5.26
N SER A 89 -2.65 -20.71 5.88
CA SER A 89 -3.64 -19.86 6.53
C SER A 89 -4.64 -19.37 5.48
N PRO A 90 -5.87 -19.02 5.85
CA PRO A 90 -6.77 -18.39 4.89
C PRO A 90 -6.24 -17.01 4.49
N ASN A 91 -6.48 -16.61 3.23
CA ASN A 91 -6.29 -15.22 2.81
C ASN A 91 -7.11 -14.29 3.70
N GLN A 92 -6.57 -13.10 3.93
CA GLN A 92 -7.21 -12.07 4.74
C GLN A 92 -7.59 -10.89 3.86
N TYR A 93 -8.68 -10.22 4.24
CA TYR A 93 -9.26 -9.14 3.48
C TYR A 93 -9.52 -7.91 4.35
N TRP A 94 -9.38 -6.72 3.78
CA TRP A 94 -9.65 -5.46 4.45
C TRP A 94 -10.55 -4.56 3.61
N ILE A 95 -11.39 -3.77 4.29
CA ILE A 95 -12.18 -2.69 3.71
C ILE A 95 -11.72 -1.40 4.38
N ILE A 96 -11.29 -0.42 3.60
CA ILE A 96 -10.76 0.84 4.09
C ILE A 96 -11.63 1.96 3.56
N LYS A 97 -12.25 2.73 4.46
CA LYS A 97 -12.97 3.95 4.07
C LYS A 97 -11.96 5.08 3.86
N LYS A 98 -12.00 5.70 2.68
CA LYS A 98 -11.14 6.84 2.35
C LYS A 98 -11.51 8.04 3.21
N ILE A 99 -10.49 8.72 3.71
CA ILE A 99 -10.63 9.94 4.51
C ILE A 99 -9.81 11.10 3.96
N ASN A 100 -10.22 12.30 4.35
CA ASN A 100 -9.47 13.52 4.09
C ASN A 100 -8.39 13.73 5.17
N LYS A 101 -7.41 14.59 4.88
CA LYS A 101 -6.30 14.89 5.81
C LYS A 101 -6.75 15.49 7.14
N SER A 102 -7.85 16.24 7.16
CA SER A 102 -8.41 16.78 8.40
C SER A 102 -8.74 15.69 9.42
N ASP A 103 -9.00 14.48 8.93
CA ASP A 103 -9.52 13.37 9.72
C ASP A 103 -8.42 12.32 9.99
N PHE A 104 -7.14 12.66 9.77
CA PHE A 104 -6.02 11.72 9.90
C PHE A 104 -5.99 10.95 11.22
N GLY A 105 -6.40 11.57 12.34
CA GLY A 105 -6.47 10.88 13.64
C GLY A 105 -7.35 9.62 13.64
N LEU A 106 -8.23 9.48 12.66
CA LEU A 106 -9.16 8.36 12.48
C LEU A 106 -8.65 7.35 11.43
N ALA A 107 -7.46 7.53 10.83
CA ALA A 107 -7.01 6.72 9.70
C ALA A 107 -7.01 5.21 9.98
N LYS A 108 -6.58 4.79 11.18
CA LYS A 108 -6.67 3.37 11.60
C LYS A 108 -8.09 2.90 11.84
N GLU A 109 -8.94 3.76 12.38
CA GLU A 109 -10.34 3.41 12.69
C GLU A 109 -11.17 3.18 11.42
N ASN A 110 -10.71 3.69 10.27
CA ASN A 110 -11.34 3.47 8.98
C ASN A 110 -10.90 2.18 8.29
N VAL A 111 -9.97 1.43 8.88
CA VAL A 111 -9.57 0.09 8.41
C VAL A 111 -10.44 -0.94 9.11
N SER A 112 -11.26 -1.64 8.33
CA SER A 112 -12.08 -2.76 8.81
C SER A 112 -11.46 -4.09 8.36
N GLY A 113 -11.17 -4.98 9.31
CA GLY A 113 -10.55 -6.27 9.09
C GLY A 113 -9.39 -6.56 10.07
N PRO A 114 -8.60 -7.63 9.84
CA PRO A 114 -8.73 -8.58 8.73
C PRO A 114 -10.01 -9.41 8.82
N PHE A 115 -10.62 -9.67 7.68
CA PHE A 115 -11.76 -10.57 7.51
C PHE A 115 -11.34 -11.85 6.81
N LEU A 116 -12.05 -12.94 7.08
CA LEU A 116 -12.04 -14.12 6.22
C LEU A 116 -12.89 -13.85 4.98
N LYS A 117 -12.67 -14.62 3.91
CA LYS A 117 -13.35 -14.43 2.61
C LYS A 117 -14.88 -14.33 2.73
N GLU A 118 -15.52 -15.26 3.44
CA GLU A 118 -16.99 -15.26 3.57
C GLU A 118 -17.50 -14.02 4.31
N GLU A 119 -16.83 -13.63 5.39
CA GLU A 119 -17.18 -12.43 6.16
C GLU A 119 -16.97 -11.16 5.32
N PHE A 120 -15.88 -11.12 4.56
CA PHE A 120 -15.57 -10.02 3.66
C PHE A 120 -16.64 -9.85 2.58
N GLU A 121 -17.08 -10.92 1.93
CA GLU A 121 -18.14 -10.83 0.90
C GLU A 121 -19.47 -10.39 1.50
N ILE A 122 -19.81 -10.84 2.71
CA ILE A 122 -21.00 -10.36 3.44
C ILE A 122 -20.88 -8.86 3.70
N LYS A 123 -19.76 -8.41 4.28
CA LYS A 123 -19.54 -6.98 4.59
C LYS A 123 -19.52 -6.11 3.34
N ARG A 124 -18.87 -6.57 2.29
CA ARG A 124 -18.80 -5.90 0.99
C ARG A 124 -20.19 -5.71 0.39
N THR A 125 -21.04 -6.73 0.47
CA THR A 125 -22.43 -6.67 0.01
C THR A 125 -23.28 -5.74 0.89
N GLU A 126 -23.17 -5.84 2.21
CA GLU A 126 -23.88 -4.96 3.16
C GLU A 126 -23.56 -3.47 2.92
N MET A 127 -22.34 -3.18 2.45
CA MET A 127 -21.85 -1.83 2.17
C MET A 127 -22.07 -1.38 0.72
N GLY A 128 -22.58 -2.24 -0.17
CA GLY A 128 -22.80 -1.91 -1.59
C GLY A 128 -21.50 -1.77 -2.40
N LEU A 129 -20.46 -2.55 -2.09
CA LEU A 129 -19.11 -2.46 -2.67
C LEU A 129 -18.80 -3.59 -3.68
N GLU A 130 -19.82 -4.27 -4.20
CA GLU A 130 -19.69 -5.41 -5.11
C GLU A 130 -19.12 -5.02 -6.48
N SER A 131 -19.20 -3.75 -6.86
CA SER A 131 -18.64 -3.24 -8.11
C SER A 131 -17.11 -3.05 -8.05
N ILE A 132 -16.51 -2.98 -6.86
CA ILE A 132 -15.07 -2.78 -6.71
C ILE A 132 -14.37 -4.12 -6.90
N LEU A 133 -13.50 -4.24 -7.90
CA LEU A 133 -12.78 -5.48 -8.19
C LEU A 133 -11.36 -5.44 -7.59
N LEU A 134 -10.96 -6.53 -6.94
CA LEU A 134 -9.57 -6.79 -6.52
C LEU A 134 -8.77 -7.29 -7.74
N ASN A 135 -8.30 -6.38 -8.60
CA ASN A 135 -7.69 -6.75 -9.88
C ASN A 135 -6.30 -6.16 -10.14
N VAL A 136 -5.79 -5.31 -9.24
CA VAL A 136 -4.42 -4.81 -9.32
C VAL A 136 -3.54 -5.75 -8.49
N GLU A 137 -2.87 -6.66 -9.18
CA GLU A 137 -1.89 -7.57 -8.60
C GLU A 137 -0.55 -6.83 -8.45
N LEU A 138 -0.06 -6.72 -7.22
CA LEU A 138 1.18 -6.02 -6.89
C LEU A 138 2.35 -7.01 -6.89
N LYS A 139 2.96 -7.23 -8.06
CA LYS A 139 4.19 -8.03 -8.22
C LYS A 139 5.46 -7.24 -7.89
#